data_AF-A0A840BV86-F1
#
_entry.id   AF-A0A840BV86-F1
#
_cell.length_a   1.000
_cell.length_b   1.000
_cell.length_c   1.000
_cell.angle_alpha   90.00
_cell.angle_beta   90.00
_cell.angle_gamma   90.00
#
_symmetry.space_group_name_H-M   'P 1'
#
loop_
_entity.id
_entity.type
_entity.pdbx_description
1 polymer ?
#
loop_
_entity_poly.entity_id
_entity_poly.type
_entity_poly.pdbx_seq_one_letter_code
_entity_poly.pdbx_strand_id
1 'polypeptide(L)'
;MRSTPEEIVEELEELAAISADDLNEANAPLAQVIRVPDVGKEDTAEWQAASMIRRFVEALRKIAGDAPDPARIARDALDDAGSVTPPE
;
A
#
# COMPACT_ATOMS: atom_id res chain seq x y z
N MET A 1 10.39 -22.02 2.02
CA MET A 1 11.17 -20.77 2.04
C MET A 1 10.23 -19.69 2.54
N ARG A 2 10.65 -18.81 3.45
CA ARG A 2 9.81 -17.67 3.86
C ARG A 2 9.96 -16.59 2.80
N SER A 3 8.86 -16.08 2.25
CA SER A 3 8.89 -14.93 1.34
C SER A 3 9.56 -13.76 2.06
N THR A 4 10.48 -13.11 1.37
CA THR A 4 11.10 -11.87 1.84
C THR A 4 10.07 -10.76 1.87
N PRO A 5 10.26 -9.72 2.70
CA PRO A 5 9.38 -8.56 2.69
C PRO A 5 9.25 -7.90 1.31
N GLU A 6 10.32 -7.93 0.51
CA GLU A 6 10.34 -7.38 -0.85
C GLU A 6 9.44 -8.18 -1.80
N GLU A 7 9.53 -9.51 -1.77
CA GLU A 7 8.65 -10.40 -2.55
C GLU A 7 7.18 -10.20 -2.16
N ILE A 8 6.88 -10.03 -0.87
CA ILE A 8 5.51 -9.74 -0.39
C ILE A 8 5.00 -8.39 -0.93
N VAL A 9 5.85 -7.36 -0.96
CA VAL A 9 5.47 -6.05 -1.50
C VAL A 9 5.18 -6.15 -3.01
N GLU A 10 6.02 -6.85 -3.77
CA GLU A 10 5.80 -7.05 -5.21
C GLU A 10 4.48 -7.80 -5.47
N GLU A 11 4.22 -8.90 -4.75
CA GLU A 11 2.97 -9.66 -4.86
C GLU A 11 1.73 -8.79 -4.56
N LEU A 12 1.80 -7.93 -3.52
CA LEU A 12 0.69 -7.03 -3.18
C LEU A 12 0.49 -5.91 -4.20
N GLU A 13 1.56 -5.38 -4.80
CA GLU A 13 1.43 -4.37 -5.86
C GLU A 13 0.84 -4.96 -7.15
N GLU A 14 1.12 -6.23 -7.45
CA GLU A 14 0.47 -6.97 -8.54
C GLU A 14 -1.02 -7.19 -8.25
N LEU A 15 -1.36 -7.64 -7.04
CA LEU A 15 -2.75 -7.82 -6.63
C LEU A 15 -3.53 -6.50 -6.64
N ALA A 16 -2.89 -5.39 -6.25
CA ALA A 16 -3.50 -4.06 -6.31
C ALA A 16 -3.91 -3.66 -7.73
N ALA A 17 -3.08 -3.98 -8.74
CA ALA A 17 -3.42 -3.72 -10.13
C ALA A 17 -4.61 -4.57 -10.58
N ILE A 18 -4.64 -5.85 -10.22
CA ILE A 18 -5.75 -6.76 -10.52
C ILE A 18 -7.04 -6.27 -9.86
N SER A 19 -7.00 -5.93 -8.57
CA SER A 19 -8.16 -5.42 -7.82
C SER A 19 -8.71 -4.13 -8.42
N ALA A 20 -7.85 -3.21 -8.86
CA ALA A 20 -8.30 -1.98 -9.53
C ALA A 20 -8.98 -2.26 -10.87
N ASP A 21 -8.42 -3.16 -11.68
CA ASP A 21 -9.02 -3.58 -12.96
C ASP A 21 -10.39 -4.25 -12.73
N ASP A 22 -10.50 -5.16 -11.75
CA ASP A 22 -11.75 -5.83 -11.39
C ASP A 22 -12.83 -4.82 -10.94
N LEU A 23 -12.46 -3.82 -10.14
CA LEU A 23 -13.37 -2.75 -9.70
C LEU A 23 -13.83 -1.88 -10.87
N ASN A 24 -12.93 -1.54 -11.79
CA ASN A 24 -13.25 -0.78 -12.98
C ASN A 24 -14.17 -1.57 -13.93
N GLU A 25 -13.92 -2.88 -14.11
CA GLU A 25 -14.79 -3.76 -14.89
C GLU A 25 -16.18 -3.87 -14.27
N ALA A 26 -16.27 -4.05 -12.94
CA ALA A 26 -17.54 -4.09 -12.22
C ALA A 26 -18.30 -2.76 -12.31
N ASN A 27 -17.59 -1.63 -12.39
CA ASN A 27 -18.17 -0.29 -12.53
C ASN A 27 -18.52 0.08 -13.98
N ALA A 28 -18.04 -0.66 -14.98
CA ALA A 28 -18.26 -0.35 -16.40
C ALA A 28 -19.76 -0.19 -16.80
N PRO A 29 -20.71 -0.99 -16.29
CA PRO A 29 -22.13 -0.78 -16.56
C PRO A 29 -22.66 0.54 -15.98
N LEU A 30 -22.22 0.91 -14.77
CA LEU A 30 -22.65 2.13 -14.09
C LEU A 30 -22.06 3.37 -14.77
N ALA A 31 -20.84 3.27 -15.30
CA ALA A 31 -20.16 4.32 -16.06
C ALA A 31 -20.90 4.73 -17.35
N GLN A 32 -21.83 3.91 -17.86
CA GLN A 32 -22.65 4.25 -19.04
C GLN A 32 -23.74 5.27 -18.74
N VAL A 33 -24.17 5.37 -17.47
CA VAL A 33 -25.30 6.21 -17.05
C VAL A 33 -24.87 7.38 -16.17
N ILE A 34 -23.76 7.26 -15.44
CA ILE A 34 -23.18 8.32 -14.62
C ILE A 34 -21.67 8.36 -14.80
N ARG A 35 -21.04 9.51 -14.50
CA ARG A 35 -19.58 9.60 -14.48
C ARG A 35 -19.06 8.94 -13.21
N VAL A 36 -18.52 7.73 -13.35
CA VAL A 36 -17.75 7.04 -12.30
C VAL A 36 -16.26 7.31 -12.57
N PRO A 37 -15.49 7.78 -11.57
CA PRO A 37 -14.04 7.89 -11.71
C PRO A 37 -13.40 6.49 -11.76
N ASP A 38 -12.33 6.36 -12.55
CA ASP A 38 -11.54 5.13 -12.59
C ASP A 38 -10.82 4.94 -11.25
N VAL A 39 -10.84 3.71 -10.76
CA VAL A 39 -10.11 3.28 -9.56
C VAL A 39 -8.67 3.00 -9.96
N GLY A 40 -7.71 3.69 -9.35
CA GLY A 40 -6.29 3.38 -9.48
C GLY A 40 -5.89 2.26 -8.54
N LYS A 41 -4.76 1.60 -8.81
CA LYS A 41 -4.19 0.61 -7.88
C LYS A 41 -3.92 1.23 -6.51
N GLU A 42 -3.59 2.52 -6.47
CA GLU A 42 -3.31 3.29 -5.25
C GLU A 42 -4.51 3.40 -4.30
N ASP A 43 -5.73 3.21 -4.84
CA ASP A 43 -6.98 3.28 -4.10
C ASP A 43 -7.37 1.92 -3.48
N THR A 44 -6.60 0.86 -3.76
CA THR A 44 -6.87 -0.51 -3.28
C THR A 44 -6.22 -0.79 -1.92
N ALA A 45 -6.82 -1.72 -1.17
CA ALA A 45 -6.28 -2.14 0.12
C ALA A 45 -4.91 -2.84 -0.02
N GLU A 46 -4.71 -3.56 -1.12
CA GLU A 46 -3.47 -4.25 -1.44
C GLU A 46 -2.31 -3.28 -1.61
N TRP A 47 -2.53 -2.16 -2.32
CA TRP A 47 -1.51 -1.12 -2.45
C TRP A 47 -1.20 -0.44 -1.12
N GLN A 48 -2.23 -0.17 -0.31
CA GLN A 48 -2.03 0.39 1.02
C GLN A 48 -1.19 -0.54 1.90
N ALA A 49 -1.47 -1.85 1.86
CA ALA A 49 -0.68 -2.86 2.55
C ALA A 49 0.77 -2.90 2.05
N ALA A 50 1.00 -2.93 0.73
CA ALA A 50 2.32 -2.90 0.13
C ALA A 50 3.12 -1.67 0.57
N SER A 51 2.49 -0.50 0.53
CA SER A 51 3.09 0.78 0.93
C SER A 51 3.51 0.79 2.41
N MET A 52 2.65 0.29 3.31
CA MET A 52 2.97 0.19 4.74
C MET A 52 4.15 -0.76 4.99
N ILE A 53 4.15 -1.94 4.36
CA ILE A 53 5.23 -2.92 4.54
C ILE A 53 6.55 -2.33 4.07
N ARG A 54 6.59 -1.70 2.88
CA ARG A 54 7.79 -1.03 2.34
C ARG A 54 8.35 0.00 3.34
N ARG A 55 7.49 0.86 3.90
CA ARG A 55 7.90 1.87 4.89
C ARG A 55 8.49 1.25 6.15
N PHE A 56 7.87 0.20 6.69
CA PHE A 56 8.41 -0.48 7.87
C PHE A 56 9.73 -1.17 7.60
N VAL A 57 9.90 -1.81 6.44
CA VAL A 57 11.17 -2.42 6.02
C VAL A 57 12.27 -1.36 5.93
N GLU A 58 11.99 -0.21 5.34
CA GLU A 58 12.94 0.91 5.29
C GLU A 58 13.30 1.46 6.68
N ALA A 59 12.31 1.60 7.56
CA ALA A 59 12.53 2.04 8.93
C ALA A 59 13.44 1.05 9.70
N LEU A 60 13.17 -0.24 9.59
CA LEU A 60 13.99 -1.28 10.19
C LEU A 60 15.42 -1.30 9.64
N ARG A 61 15.60 -1.11 8.33
CA ARG A 61 16.93 -0.98 7.70
C ARG A 61 17.70 0.22 8.25
N LYS A 62 17.04 1.38 8.41
CA LYS A 62 17.67 2.57 9.00
C LYS A 62 18.09 2.33 10.45
N ILE A 63 17.22 1.69 11.24
CA ILE A 63 17.50 1.35 12.64
C ILE A 63 18.69 0.39 12.76
N ALA A 64 18.73 -0.65 11.90
CA ALA A 64 19.82 -1.61 11.87
C ALA A 64 21.17 -1.00 11.43
N GLY A 65 21.14 0.11 10.69
CA GLY A 65 22.32 0.86 10.24
C GLY A 65 22.85 1.89 11.24
N ASP A 66 22.67 1.68 12.55
CA ASP A 66 23.10 2.58 13.63
C ASP A 66 22.49 3.99 13.57
N ALA A 67 21.18 4.06 13.34
CA ALA A 67 20.47 5.33 13.37
C ALA A 67 20.67 6.07 14.71
N PRO A 68 20.89 7.40 14.70
CA PRO A 68 21.13 8.18 15.91
C PRO A 68 19.90 8.27 16.83
N ASP A 69 18.69 8.07 16.29
CA ASP A 69 17.45 8.01 17.07
C ASP A 69 16.49 6.96 16.48
N PRO A 70 16.64 5.67 16.86
CA PRO A 70 15.78 4.59 16.39
C PRO A 70 14.31 4.74 16.77
N ALA A 71 14.05 5.32 17.95
CA ALA A 71 12.70 5.47 18.47
C ALA A 71 11.90 6.50 17.65
N ARG A 72 12.53 7.59 17.23
CA ARG A 72 11.91 8.56 16.32
C ARG A 72 11.60 7.94 14.97
N ILE A 73 12.54 7.21 14.37
CA ILE A 73 12.33 6.55 13.07
C ILE A 73 11.14 5.57 13.11
N ALA A 74 11.00 4.80 14.19
CA ALA A 74 9.87 3.89 14.38
C ALA A 74 8.52 4.63 14.50
N ARG A 75 8.49 5.76 15.23
CA ARG A 75 7.27 6.58 15.34
C ARG A 75 6.91 7.24 14.02
N ASP A 76 7.87 7.84 13.32
CA ASP A 76 7.65 8.48 12.02
C ASP A 76 7.03 7.47 11.03
N ALA A 77 7.54 6.23 11.01
CA ALA A 77 6.98 5.17 10.16
C ALA A 77 5.55 4.73 10.54
N LEU A 78 5.21 4.76 11.83
CA LEU A 78 3.87 4.42 12.34
C LEU A 78 2.86 5.54 12.10
N ASP A 79 3.25 6.79 12.33
CA ASP A 79 2.41 7.97 12.11
C ASP A 79 2.10 8.14 10.61
N ASP A 80 3.09 7.95 9.75
CA ASP A 80 2.91 7.96 8.30
C ASP A 80 1.99 6.81 7.83
N ALA A 81 2.04 5.64 8.47
CA ALA A 81 1.17 4.51 8.17
C ALA A 81 -0.28 4.73 8.66
N GLY A 82 -0.46 5.37 9.82
CA GLY A 82 -1.77 5.70 10.40
C GLY A 82 -2.52 6.84 9.68
N SER A 83 -1.84 7.60 8.83
CA SER A 83 -2.45 8.66 8.01
C SER A 83 -3.23 8.16 6.79
N VAL A 84 -3.13 6.86 6.46
CA VAL A 84 -3.92 6.22 5.41
C VAL A 84 -5.34 6.00 5.95
N THR A 85 -6.22 6.96 5.67
CA THR A 85 -7.64 6.80 6.00
C THR A 85 -8.22 5.74 5.05
N PRO A 86 -8.91 4.70 5.54
CA PRO A 86 -9.57 3.74 4.65
C PRO A 86 -10.56 4.49 3.74
N PRO A 87 -10.70 4.12 2.46
CA PRO A 87 -11.78 4.66 1.64
C PRO A 87 -13.13 4.31 2.29
N GLU A 88 -14.02 5.32 2.40
CA GLU A 88 -15.39 5.19 2.91
C GLU A 88 -16.27 4.29 2.04
#